data_AF-K2DEB3-F1
#
_entry.id   AF-K2DEB3-F1
#
_cell.length_a   1.000
_cell.length_b   1.000
_cell.length_c   1.000
_cell.angle_alpha   90.00
_cell.angle_beta   90.00
_cell.angle_gamma   90.00
#
_symmetry.space_group_name_H-M   'P 1'
#
loop_
_entity.id
_entity.type
_entity.pdbx_description
1 polymer ?
#
loop_
_entity_poly.entity_id
_entity_poly.type
_entity_poly.pdbx_seq_one_letter_code
_entity_poly.pdbx_strand_id
1 'polypeptide(L)'
;MLPCVEKTKVKPFPLPQNMTLNEFLKTRLQNPYEHVLSEEETKIIKFEGIQKFIYKKLTSTKFRKTSVDPESEGQVRNAIKLNVESNSPIKFTYPFGGYKIWRVPSYPEVDWAEFMVISYVIRYVAPILKTYEPGVEIYFSSDDVVIEQMDNYPREALDSYLDSFKSLIDEFKTYFPTNLKLGLKQVVPDVYKSLDEYKTELNQIVSDMKKEGLSQERKNKLRNVGFEFNFNPKGKTDYTNTPKEEYKKIIEELMYVSDGYLKLTKRKDFVRGVDKIVLFSNKIPNAIDIGSTSVSKAKFWAGIGIIEQDCDKYFERIMSPTQWDKNKQKATYVDLDLIKGTNFKNIPVFNERFNFLAE
;
A
#
# COMPACT_ATOMS: atom_id res chain seq x y z
N MET A 1 36.34 7.60 11.77
CA MET A 1 35.19 6.95 12.42
C MET A 1 34.49 7.96 13.30
N LEU A 2 33.34 8.47 12.88
CA LEU A 2 32.48 9.27 13.75
C LEU A 2 31.71 8.32 14.69
N PRO A 3 31.50 8.66 15.96
CA PRO A 3 30.82 7.78 16.91
C PRO A 3 29.34 7.57 16.50
N CYS A 4 28.89 6.31 16.45
CA CYS A 4 27.47 5.96 16.27
C CYS A 4 26.70 6.54 17.47
N VAL A 5 25.82 7.52 17.24
CA VAL A 5 24.90 8.03 18.25
C VAL A 5 23.53 7.41 17.97
N GLU A 6 23.07 6.55 18.88
CA GLU A 6 21.77 5.89 18.81
C GLU A 6 20.64 6.94 18.97
N LYS A 7 20.30 7.65 17.88
CA LYS A 7 19.40 8.82 17.94
C LYS A 7 17.91 8.50 17.79
N THR A 8 17.50 7.23 17.59
CA THR A 8 16.08 6.94 17.33
C THR A 8 15.54 5.71 18.06
N LYS A 9 14.37 5.86 18.71
CA LYS A 9 13.61 4.81 19.42
C LYS A 9 12.89 3.81 18.51
N VAL A 10 13.27 3.68 17.24
CA VAL A 10 12.61 2.75 16.31
C VAL A 10 13.37 1.43 16.32
N LYS A 11 12.82 0.43 17.03
CA LYS A 11 13.41 -0.92 17.04
C LYS A 11 13.35 -1.52 15.64
N PRO A 12 14.49 -1.90 15.02
CA PRO A 12 14.47 -2.67 13.78
C PRO A 12 13.77 -4.02 14.02
N PHE A 13 13.22 -4.61 12.96
CA PHE A 13 12.81 -6.02 13.00
C PHE A 13 14.07 -6.86 13.29
N PRO A 14 14.01 -7.90 14.14
CA PRO A 14 15.18 -8.69 14.49
C PRO A 14 15.75 -9.32 13.22
N LEU A 15 16.91 -8.85 12.81
CA LEU A 15 17.77 -9.49 11.83
C LEU A 15 19.14 -9.66 12.48
N PRO A 16 19.94 -10.65 12.05
CA PRO A 16 21.31 -10.82 12.51
C PRO A 16 22.12 -9.53 12.35
N GLN A 17 23.01 -9.24 13.29
CA GLN A 17 24.02 -8.19 13.13
C GLN A 17 25.01 -8.60 12.01
N ASN A 18 25.55 -7.62 11.27
CA ASN A 18 26.56 -7.80 10.20
C ASN A 18 26.07 -8.45 8.89
N MET A 19 24.78 -8.28 8.56
CA MET A 19 24.23 -8.73 7.28
C MET A 19 24.56 -7.73 6.16
N THR A 20 24.90 -8.20 4.97
CA THR A 20 25.03 -7.34 3.77
C THR A 20 23.66 -6.87 3.29
N LEU A 21 23.60 -5.80 2.51
CA LEU A 21 22.34 -5.30 1.94
C LEU A 21 21.63 -6.36 1.08
N ASN A 22 22.38 -7.14 0.30
CA ASN A 22 21.81 -8.20 -0.53
C ASN A 22 21.16 -9.29 0.33
N GLU A 23 21.83 -9.74 1.38
CA GLU A 23 21.27 -10.71 2.33
C GLU A 23 20.03 -10.15 3.03
N PHE A 24 20.06 -8.86 3.42
CA PHE A 24 18.90 -8.19 4.04
C PHE A 24 17.68 -8.24 3.12
N LEU A 25 17.83 -7.83 1.87
CA LEU A 25 16.73 -7.83 0.89
C LEU A 25 16.31 -9.25 0.53
N LYS A 26 17.25 -10.19 0.42
CA LYS A 26 16.94 -11.60 0.20
C LYS A 26 16.10 -12.18 1.35
N THR A 27 16.41 -11.85 2.60
CA THR A 27 15.54 -12.24 3.73
C THR A 27 14.16 -11.60 3.64
N ARG A 28 14.05 -10.34 3.19
CA ARG A 28 12.75 -9.67 2.96
C ARG A 28 11.92 -10.32 1.86
N LEU A 29 12.54 -10.91 0.87
CA LEU A 29 11.88 -11.65 -0.21
C LEU A 29 11.49 -13.07 0.24
N GLN A 30 12.44 -13.82 0.79
CA GLN A 30 12.31 -15.26 0.98
C GLN A 30 11.63 -15.65 2.29
N ASN A 31 11.89 -14.94 3.38
CA ASN A 31 11.36 -15.28 4.70
C ASN A 31 10.63 -14.11 5.41
N PRO A 32 9.79 -13.30 4.72
CA PRO A 32 9.09 -12.20 5.39
C PRO A 32 8.03 -12.67 6.40
N TYR A 33 7.72 -13.96 6.45
CA TYR A 33 6.70 -14.53 7.34
C TYR A 33 7.27 -15.26 8.56
N GLU A 34 8.58 -15.18 8.81
CA GLU A 34 9.19 -15.83 9.97
C GLU A 34 8.64 -15.22 11.28
N HIS A 35 7.98 -16.06 12.09
CA HIS A 35 7.46 -15.70 13.40
C HIS A 35 7.62 -16.87 14.37
N VAL A 36 8.25 -16.58 15.52
CA VAL A 36 8.39 -17.53 16.63
C VAL A 36 7.36 -17.18 17.68
N LEU A 37 6.55 -18.17 18.08
CA LEU A 37 5.54 -17.98 19.11
C LEU A 37 6.18 -17.75 20.46
N SER A 38 5.78 -16.68 21.14
CA SER A 38 6.15 -16.49 22.54
C SER A 38 5.27 -17.34 23.47
N GLU A 39 5.73 -17.53 24.71
CA GLU A 39 4.93 -18.21 25.74
C GLU A 39 3.59 -17.52 25.98
N GLU A 40 3.59 -16.18 25.96
CA GLU A 40 2.37 -15.39 26.13
C GLU A 40 1.40 -15.56 24.96
N GLU A 41 1.92 -15.61 23.72
CA GLU A 41 1.12 -15.90 22.54
C GLU A 41 0.48 -17.30 22.64
N THR A 42 1.26 -18.28 23.09
CA THR A 42 0.78 -19.65 23.31
C THR A 42 -0.33 -19.71 24.36
N LYS A 43 -0.17 -18.97 25.47
CA LYS A 43 -1.19 -18.85 26.52
C LYS A 43 -2.48 -18.22 25.98
N ILE A 44 -2.38 -17.13 25.22
CA ILE A 44 -3.55 -16.46 24.63
C ILE A 44 -4.32 -17.43 23.74
N ILE A 45 -3.64 -18.15 22.85
CA ILE A 45 -4.28 -19.12 21.95
C ILE A 45 -4.97 -20.22 22.75
N LYS A 46 -4.28 -20.79 23.75
CA LYS A 46 -4.79 -21.91 24.55
C LYS A 46 -5.98 -21.53 25.43
N PHE A 47 -5.94 -20.38 26.09
CA PHE A 47 -6.91 -20.02 27.13
C PHE A 47 -7.95 -19.00 26.68
N GLU A 48 -7.66 -18.18 25.68
CA GLU A 48 -8.57 -17.14 25.20
C GLU A 48 -9.04 -17.33 23.74
N GLY A 49 -8.44 -18.27 23.02
CA GLY A 49 -8.83 -18.66 21.67
C GLY A 49 -8.18 -17.87 20.53
N ILE A 50 -8.22 -18.47 19.34
CA ILE A 50 -7.53 -17.96 18.14
C ILE A 50 -8.05 -16.59 17.68
N GLN A 51 -9.36 -16.31 17.81
CA GLN A 51 -9.93 -15.03 17.40
C GLN A 51 -9.34 -13.86 18.21
N LYS A 52 -9.19 -14.04 19.54
CA LYS A 52 -8.59 -13.02 20.41
C LYS A 52 -7.11 -12.83 20.13
N PHE A 53 -6.39 -13.93 19.86
CA PHE A 53 -5.00 -13.87 19.42
C PHE A 53 -4.84 -13.04 18.14
N ILE A 54 -5.59 -13.39 17.08
CA ILE A 54 -5.54 -12.69 15.78
C ILE A 54 -5.81 -11.19 15.97
N TYR A 55 -6.88 -10.85 16.70
CA TYR A 55 -7.23 -9.45 16.97
C TYR A 55 -6.08 -8.70 17.68
N LYS A 56 -5.48 -9.29 18.73
CA LYS A 56 -4.34 -8.69 19.45
C LYS A 56 -3.15 -8.44 18.54
N LYS A 57 -2.88 -9.31 17.56
CA LYS A 57 -1.75 -9.15 16.61
C LYS A 57 -2.00 -8.03 15.62
N LEU A 58 -3.18 -8.03 14.99
CA LEU A 58 -3.56 -7.01 14.01
C LEU A 58 -3.62 -5.60 14.62
N THR A 59 -4.00 -5.48 15.89
CA THR A 59 -4.11 -4.17 16.57
C THR A 59 -2.84 -3.74 17.32
N SER A 60 -1.76 -4.51 17.24
CA SER A 60 -0.49 -4.23 17.91
C SER A 60 0.17 -2.94 17.43
N THR A 61 0.83 -2.23 18.34
CA THR A 61 1.55 -0.97 18.05
C THR A 61 2.83 -1.17 17.23
N LYS A 62 3.27 -2.43 17.02
CA LYS A 62 4.46 -2.75 16.24
C LYS A 62 4.35 -2.28 14.79
N PHE A 63 3.16 -2.43 14.19
CA PHE A 63 2.92 -2.10 12.79
C PHE A 63 2.01 -0.89 12.61
N ARG A 64 1.04 -0.75 13.53
CA ARG A 64 0.00 0.26 13.49
C ARG A 64 0.56 1.66 13.79
N LYS A 65 0.09 2.67 13.06
CA LYS A 65 0.57 4.06 13.17
C LYS A 65 -0.39 5.00 13.89
N THR A 66 -1.67 4.65 14.01
CA THR A 66 -2.69 5.42 14.76
C THR A 66 -3.54 4.48 15.60
N SER A 67 -4.24 4.95 16.64
CA SER A 67 -5.25 4.14 17.32
C SER A 67 -6.28 3.57 16.35
N VAL A 68 -6.76 2.36 16.63
CA VAL A 68 -7.93 1.79 15.94
C VAL A 68 -9.16 2.46 16.52
N ASP A 69 -9.99 3.06 15.69
CA ASP A 69 -11.26 3.66 16.11
C ASP A 69 -12.35 2.58 16.34
N PRO A 70 -13.43 2.89 17.08
CA PRO A 70 -14.46 1.90 17.41
C PRO A 70 -15.14 1.24 16.20
N GLU A 71 -15.31 1.98 15.11
CA GLU A 71 -15.95 1.46 13.89
C GLU A 71 -15.03 0.41 13.23
N SER A 72 -13.76 0.78 13.04
CA SER A 72 -12.73 -0.13 12.54
C SER A 72 -12.52 -1.34 13.45
N GLU A 73 -12.58 -1.18 14.78
CA GLU A 73 -12.49 -2.29 15.73
C GLU A 73 -13.66 -3.26 15.56
N GLY A 74 -14.89 -2.76 15.47
CA GLY A 74 -16.09 -3.56 15.24
C GLY A 74 -15.98 -4.37 13.94
N GLN A 75 -15.60 -3.72 12.84
CA GLN A 75 -15.40 -4.36 11.54
C GLN A 75 -14.33 -5.45 11.60
N VAL A 76 -13.18 -5.19 12.21
CA VAL A 76 -12.08 -6.16 12.31
C VAL A 76 -12.50 -7.39 13.11
N ARG A 77 -13.14 -7.19 14.26
CA ARG A 77 -13.62 -8.31 15.10
C ARG A 77 -14.66 -9.14 14.36
N ASN A 78 -15.60 -8.50 13.68
CA ASN A 78 -16.62 -9.19 12.88
C ASN A 78 -16.00 -10.01 11.75
N ALA A 79 -15.07 -9.43 10.99
CA ALA A 79 -14.39 -10.12 9.90
C ALA A 79 -13.57 -11.32 10.40
N ILE A 80 -12.87 -11.20 11.55
CA ILE A 80 -12.17 -12.33 12.18
C ILE A 80 -13.17 -13.42 12.55
N LYS A 81 -14.27 -13.07 13.23
CA LYS A 81 -15.31 -14.01 13.64
C LYS A 81 -15.85 -14.77 12.43
N LEU A 82 -16.32 -14.08 11.39
CA LEU A 82 -16.91 -14.69 10.20
C LEU A 82 -15.96 -15.64 9.49
N ASN A 83 -14.68 -15.26 9.31
CA ASN A 83 -13.71 -16.13 8.64
C ASN A 83 -13.32 -17.32 9.52
N VAL A 84 -13.16 -17.14 10.83
CA VAL A 84 -12.82 -18.25 11.75
C VAL A 84 -13.98 -19.25 11.89
N GLU A 85 -15.22 -18.77 12.06
CA GLU A 85 -16.41 -19.64 12.17
C GLU A 85 -16.69 -20.42 10.88
N SER A 86 -16.30 -19.88 9.72
CA SER A 86 -16.40 -20.56 8.42
C SER A 86 -15.14 -21.34 8.03
N ASN A 87 -14.17 -21.50 8.95
CA ASN A 87 -12.87 -22.14 8.71
C ASN A 87 -12.18 -21.65 7.42
N SER A 88 -12.30 -20.35 7.14
CA SER A 88 -11.79 -19.68 5.94
C SER A 88 -10.55 -18.84 6.27
N PRO A 89 -9.67 -18.55 5.30
CA PRO A 89 -8.55 -17.64 5.51
C PRO A 89 -9.03 -16.27 6.03
N ILE A 90 -8.21 -15.60 6.85
CA ILE A 90 -8.49 -14.20 7.20
C ILE A 90 -8.25 -13.34 5.95
N LYS A 91 -9.29 -12.61 5.53
CA LYS A 91 -9.27 -11.85 4.27
C LYS A 91 -8.91 -10.39 4.50
N PHE A 92 -7.89 -9.94 3.78
CA PHE A 92 -7.45 -8.56 3.76
C PHE A 92 -7.56 -7.96 2.36
N THR A 93 -7.82 -6.65 2.32
CA THR A 93 -7.68 -5.86 1.10
C THR A 93 -6.84 -4.64 1.36
N TYR A 94 -6.00 -4.28 0.39
CA TYR A 94 -5.21 -3.07 0.40
C TYR A 94 -5.57 -2.26 -0.86
N PRO A 95 -6.57 -1.36 -0.79
CA PRO A 95 -6.92 -0.51 -1.93
C PRO A 95 -5.78 0.47 -2.24
N PHE A 96 -5.48 0.67 -3.52
CA PHE A 96 -4.43 1.59 -3.95
C PHE A 96 -4.63 2.02 -5.42
N GLY A 97 -3.86 3.01 -5.87
CA GLY A 97 -4.07 3.63 -7.18
C GLY A 97 -3.83 2.71 -8.39
N GLY A 98 -2.98 1.69 -8.29
CA GLY A 98 -2.64 0.86 -9.46
C GLY A 98 -1.75 1.55 -10.49
N TYR A 99 -0.91 2.50 -10.09
CA TYR A 99 -0.01 3.25 -10.97
C TYR A 99 1.26 3.67 -10.23
N LYS A 100 2.39 3.88 -10.92
CA LYS A 100 3.52 4.63 -10.35
C LYS A 100 3.37 6.12 -10.64
N ILE A 101 3.64 7.00 -9.69
CA ILE A 101 3.50 8.44 -9.94
C ILE A 101 4.48 8.92 -11.02
N TRP A 102 4.01 9.68 -12.02
CA TRP A 102 4.83 10.20 -13.13
C TRP A 102 5.99 11.12 -12.70
N ARG A 103 6.01 11.56 -11.44
CA ARG A 103 6.99 12.48 -10.85
C ARG A 103 8.22 11.77 -10.30
N VAL A 104 8.30 10.44 -10.38
CA VAL A 104 9.46 9.67 -9.90
C VAL A 104 10.18 8.96 -11.04
N PRO A 105 11.50 8.69 -10.93
CA PRO A 105 12.29 8.10 -12.01
C PRO A 105 11.87 6.67 -12.39
N SER A 106 11.21 5.94 -11.48
CA SER A 106 10.76 4.57 -11.70
C SER A 106 9.48 4.47 -12.55
N TYR A 107 8.80 5.59 -12.80
CA TYR A 107 7.62 5.59 -13.65
C TYR A 107 7.92 5.01 -15.06
N PRO A 108 7.07 4.13 -15.61
CA PRO A 108 5.76 3.71 -15.09
C PRO A 108 5.76 2.43 -14.25
N GLU A 109 6.87 1.71 -14.15
CA GLU A 109 6.94 0.39 -13.53
C GLU A 109 7.07 0.45 -12.00
N VAL A 110 6.84 -0.69 -11.33
CA VAL A 110 7.10 -0.83 -9.89
C VAL A 110 8.60 -0.65 -9.57
N ASP A 111 8.91 -0.30 -8.32
CA ASP A 111 10.27 -0.27 -7.80
C ASP A 111 10.36 -0.87 -6.39
N TRP A 112 11.45 -0.59 -5.68
CA TRP A 112 11.68 -1.03 -4.33
C TRP A 112 10.58 -0.65 -3.32
N ALA A 113 9.77 0.39 -3.57
CA ALA A 113 8.66 0.77 -2.71
C ALA A 113 7.59 -0.34 -2.65
N GLU A 114 7.23 -0.89 -3.82
CA GLU A 114 6.29 -2.00 -3.94
C GLU A 114 6.87 -3.27 -3.30
N PHE A 115 8.17 -3.54 -3.49
CA PHE A 115 8.84 -4.65 -2.82
C PHE A 115 8.73 -4.55 -1.29
N MET A 116 9.07 -3.37 -0.75
CA MET A 116 9.05 -3.11 0.69
C MET A 116 7.65 -3.26 1.28
N VAL A 117 6.61 -2.75 0.60
CA VAL A 117 5.24 -2.85 1.13
C VAL A 117 4.72 -4.28 1.11
N ILE A 118 5.01 -5.07 0.06
CA ILE A 118 4.62 -6.48 0.00
C ILE A 118 5.28 -7.24 1.15
N SER A 119 6.60 -7.09 1.32
CA SER A 119 7.33 -7.70 2.44
C SER A 119 6.81 -7.24 3.80
N TYR A 120 6.45 -5.97 3.95
CA TYR A 120 5.92 -5.42 5.19
C TYR A 120 4.53 -5.96 5.54
N VAL A 121 3.63 -6.08 4.57
CA VAL A 121 2.29 -6.66 4.75
C VAL A 121 2.37 -8.15 5.10
N ILE A 122 3.29 -8.91 4.48
CA ILE A 122 3.49 -10.32 4.85
C ILE A 122 4.01 -10.45 6.29
N ARG A 123 4.99 -9.62 6.69
CA ARG A 123 5.46 -9.55 8.08
C ARG A 123 4.35 -9.22 9.08
N TYR A 124 3.42 -8.36 8.68
CA TYR A 124 2.29 -7.95 9.52
C TYR A 124 1.36 -9.13 9.82
N VAL A 125 1.12 -10.02 8.85
CA VAL A 125 0.24 -11.20 9.02
C VAL A 125 0.99 -12.47 9.44
N ALA A 126 2.32 -12.45 9.52
CA ALA A 126 3.17 -13.58 9.88
C ALA A 126 2.72 -14.36 11.14
N PRO A 127 2.30 -13.70 12.25
CA PRO A 127 1.80 -14.43 13.42
C PRO A 127 0.56 -15.27 13.13
N ILE A 128 -0.31 -14.81 12.20
CA ILE A 128 -1.54 -15.52 11.82
C ILE A 128 -1.18 -16.74 10.98
N LEU A 129 -0.31 -16.57 9.97
CA LEU A 129 0.17 -17.67 9.12
C LEU A 129 0.77 -18.82 9.94
N LYS A 130 1.41 -18.50 11.08
CA LYS A 130 2.01 -19.48 11.98
C LYS A 130 1.00 -20.25 12.85
N THR A 131 -0.16 -19.66 13.17
CA THR A 131 -1.08 -20.18 14.21
C THR A 131 -2.46 -20.58 13.70
N TYR A 132 -2.85 -20.11 12.52
CA TYR A 132 -4.18 -20.31 11.96
C TYR A 132 -4.05 -21.06 10.64
N GLU A 133 -4.44 -22.33 10.63
CA GLU A 133 -4.21 -23.25 9.52
C GLU A 133 -4.83 -22.77 8.19
N PRO A 134 -6.10 -22.29 8.13
CA PRO A 134 -6.63 -21.73 6.89
C PRO A 134 -5.84 -20.52 6.37
N GLY A 135 -5.05 -19.89 7.23
CA GLY A 135 -4.09 -18.86 6.85
C GLY A 135 -4.73 -17.54 6.44
N VAL A 136 -4.19 -16.92 5.40
CA VAL A 136 -4.47 -15.53 5.05
C VAL A 136 -4.61 -15.34 3.55
N GLU A 137 -5.60 -14.54 3.15
CA GLU A 137 -5.78 -14.07 1.77
C GLU A 137 -5.67 -12.54 1.73
N ILE A 138 -4.72 -12.00 0.97
CA ILE A 138 -4.48 -10.57 0.80
C ILE A 138 -4.64 -10.19 -0.67
N TYR A 139 -5.47 -9.18 -0.95
CA TYR A 139 -5.52 -8.56 -2.27
C TYR A 139 -5.13 -7.09 -2.23
N PHE A 140 -4.13 -6.73 -3.01
CA PHE A 140 -3.96 -5.35 -3.44
C PHE A 140 -5.07 -5.04 -4.44
N SER A 141 -5.95 -4.09 -4.11
CA SER A 141 -7.10 -3.72 -4.95
C SER A 141 -6.74 -2.48 -5.75
N SER A 142 -6.50 -2.65 -7.04
CA SER A 142 -6.13 -1.59 -7.98
C SER A 142 -7.34 -0.75 -8.38
N ASP A 143 -7.18 0.55 -8.27
CA ASP A 143 -8.12 1.56 -8.76
C ASP A 143 -7.75 2.10 -10.16
N ASP A 144 -6.83 1.45 -10.88
CA ASP A 144 -6.26 1.90 -12.16
C ASP A 144 -7.29 2.38 -13.20
N VAL A 145 -8.44 1.70 -13.29
CA VAL A 145 -9.50 2.04 -14.26
C VAL A 145 -10.03 3.47 -14.08
N VAL A 146 -10.13 3.96 -12.83
CA VAL A 146 -10.55 5.35 -12.60
C VAL A 146 -9.38 6.33 -12.74
N ILE A 147 -8.15 5.89 -12.44
CA ILE A 147 -6.94 6.74 -12.53
C ILE A 147 -6.68 7.21 -13.96
N GLU A 148 -6.99 6.40 -14.96
CA GLU A 148 -6.89 6.79 -16.36
C GLU A 148 -7.69 8.06 -16.67
N GLN A 149 -8.88 8.21 -16.09
CA GLN A 149 -9.72 9.40 -16.23
C GLN A 149 -9.37 10.49 -15.22
N MET A 150 -9.21 10.11 -13.95
CA MET A 150 -9.13 11.01 -12.80
C MET A 150 -7.79 11.74 -12.71
N ASP A 151 -6.69 11.01 -12.92
CA ASP A 151 -5.34 11.56 -12.83
C ASP A 151 -4.71 11.72 -14.23
N ASN A 152 -5.50 11.53 -15.31
CA ASN A 152 -5.10 11.64 -16.71
C ASN A 152 -3.93 10.72 -17.09
N TYR A 153 -3.86 9.50 -16.56
CA TYR A 153 -2.78 8.57 -16.90
C TYR A 153 -3.00 7.88 -18.26
N PRO A 154 -1.95 7.72 -19.10
CA PRO A 154 -2.02 6.87 -20.28
C PRO A 154 -2.27 5.40 -19.89
N ARG A 155 -3.14 4.70 -20.64
CA ARG A 155 -3.47 3.29 -20.39
C ARG A 155 -2.24 2.39 -20.40
N GLU A 156 -1.34 2.58 -21.36
CA GLU A 156 -0.09 1.82 -21.49
C GLU A 156 0.79 1.89 -20.23
N ALA A 157 0.87 3.07 -19.59
CA ALA A 157 1.64 3.25 -18.37
C ALA A 157 1.00 2.53 -17.18
N LEU A 158 -0.33 2.53 -17.10
CA LEU A 158 -1.05 1.80 -16.06
C LEU A 158 -0.90 0.29 -16.26
N ASP A 159 -0.97 -0.21 -17.50
CA ASP A 159 -0.83 -1.62 -17.80
C ASP A 159 0.60 -2.10 -17.51
N SER A 160 1.62 -1.32 -17.89
CA SER A 160 3.03 -1.57 -17.53
C SER A 160 3.25 -1.64 -16.02
N TYR A 161 2.62 -0.74 -15.25
CA TYR A 161 2.66 -0.81 -13.79
C TYR A 161 2.03 -2.10 -13.25
N LEU A 162 0.84 -2.46 -13.72
CA LEU A 162 0.11 -3.62 -13.21
C LEU A 162 0.81 -4.93 -13.55
N ASP A 163 1.37 -5.05 -14.75
CA ASP A 163 2.11 -6.23 -15.19
C ASP A 163 3.43 -6.38 -14.43
N SER A 164 4.15 -5.29 -14.20
CA SER A 164 5.35 -5.31 -13.36
C SER A 164 5.02 -5.59 -11.87
N PHE A 165 3.88 -5.12 -11.36
CA PHE A 165 3.41 -5.45 -10.00
C PHE A 165 3.01 -6.93 -9.86
N LYS A 166 2.32 -7.50 -10.85
CA LYS A 166 2.00 -8.94 -10.89
C LYS A 166 3.28 -9.77 -10.92
N SER A 167 4.24 -9.39 -11.77
CA SER A 167 5.54 -10.05 -11.87
C SER A 167 6.28 -10.02 -10.52
N LEU A 168 6.28 -8.87 -9.82
CA LEU A 168 6.86 -8.77 -8.49
C LEU A 168 6.16 -9.68 -7.47
N ILE A 169 4.83 -9.77 -7.49
CA ILE A 169 4.11 -10.73 -6.63
C ILE A 169 4.54 -12.17 -6.94
N ASP A 170 4.72 -12.52 -8.22
CA ASP A 170 5.09 -13.88 -8.62
C ASP A 170 6.50 -14.26 -8.13
N GLU A 171 7.44 -13.30 -8.07
CA GLU A 171 8.75 -13.47 -7.43
C GLU A 171 8.61 -13.81 -5.93
N PHE A 172 7.72 -13.12 -5.21
CA PHE A 172 7.40 -13.42 -3.81
C PHE A 172 6.71 -14.79 -3.63
N LYS A 173 5.78 -15.16 -4.53
CA LYS A 173 5.01 -16.41 -4.44
C LYS A 173 5.89 -17.66 -4.44
N THR A 174 7.06 -17.60 -5.07
CA THR A 174 8.05 -18.69 -5.07
C THR A 174 8.46 -19.11 -3.66
N TYR A 175 8.31 -18.22 -2.67
CA TYR A 175 8.69 -18.45 -1.28
C TYR A 175 7.50 -18.50 -0.31
N PHE A 176 6.26 -18.43 -0.78
CA PHE A 176 5.11 -18.39 0.12
C PHE A 176 4.91 -19.71 0.88
N PRO A 177 4.50 -19.64 2.16
CA PRO A 177 3.93 -20.80 2.82
C PRO A 177 2.62 -21.19 2.13
N THR A 178 2.24 -22.46 2.25
CA THR A 178 1.05 -23.02 1.58
C THR A 178 -0.27 -22.35 1.96
N ASN A 179 -0.34 -21.72 3.13
CA ASN A 179 -1.53 -21.05 3.66
C ASN A 179 -1.50 -19.51 3.47
N LEU A 180 -0.65 -18.99 2.60
CA LEU A 180 -0.67 -17.58 2.18
C LEU A 180 -1.12 -17.46 0.72
N LYS A 181 -2.19 -16.69 0.51
CA LYS A 181 -2.60 -16.23 -0.81
C LYS A 181 -2.44 -14.72 -0.89
N LEU A 182 -1.63 -14.24 -1.83
CA LEU A 182 -1.47 -12.82 -2.11
C LEU A 182 -1.59 -12.57 -3.60
N GLY A 183 -2.34 -11.53 -3.97
CA GLY A 183 -2.55 -11.17 -5.36
C GLY A 183 -2.96 -9.71 -5.59
N LEU A 184 -3.10 -9.37 -6.86
CA LEU A 184 -3.63 -8.11 -7.34
C LEU A 184 -5.06 -8.37 -7.86
N LYS A 185 -5.98 -7.47 -7.54
CA LYS A 185 -7.36 -7.47 -8.06
C LYS A 185 -7.67 -6.10 -8.63
N GLN A 186 -8.09 -6.04 -9.88
CA GLN A 186 -8.47 -4.79 -10.53
C GLN A 186 -9.99 -4.59 -10.44
N VAL A 187 -10.45 -3.35 -10.30
CA VAL A 187 -11.90 -3.08 -10.35
C VAL A 187 -12.51 -3.54 -11.67
N VAL A 188 -11.79 -3.38 -12.78
CA VAL A 188 -12.05 -4.04 -14.06
C VAL A 188 -10.76 -4.76 -14.48
N PRO A 189 -10.77 -6.06 -14.83
CA PRO A 189 -11.94 -6.91 -15.07
C PRO A 189 -12.34 -7.82 -13.89
N ASP A 190 -11.69 -7.76 -12.72
CA ASP A 190 -11.93 -8.77 -11.67
C ASP A 190 -13.20 -8.54 -10.85
N VAL A 191 -13.57 -7.29 -10.57
CA VAL A 191 -14.74 -6.96 -9.71
C VAL A 191 -15.98 -6.68 -10.57
N TYR A 192 -15.82 -5.92 -11.64
CA TYR A 192 -16.82 -5.69 -12.68
C TYR A 192 -16.50 -6.53 -13.90
N LYS A 193 -17.53 -7.14 -14.50
CA LYS A 193 -17.35 -8.10 -15.60
C LYS A 193 -16.94 -7.42 -16.90
N SER A 194 -17.24 -6.12 -17.04
CA SER A 194 -16.88 -5.34 -18.22
C SER A 194 -16.70 -3.86 -17.86
N LEU A 195 -16.00 -3.15 -18.74
CA LEU A 195 -15.84 -1.70 -18.64
C LEU A 195 -17.19 -0.97 -18.74
N ASP A 196 -18.13 -1.49 -19.53
CA ASP A 196 -19.45 -0.89 -19.70
C ASP A 196 -20.28 -1.00 -18.42
N GLU A 197 -20.27 -2.16 -17.76
CA GLU A 197 -20.97 -2.35 -16.48
C GLU A 197 -20.48 -1.33 -15.42
N TYR A 198 -19.15 -1.20 -15.31
CA TYR A 198 -18.50 -0.21 -14.45
C TYR A 198 -18.90 1.23 -14.80
N LYS A 199 -18.83 1.60 -16.09
CA LYS A 199 -19.14 2.96 -16.55
C LYS A 199 -20.60 3.33 -16.33
N THR A 200 -21.53 2.40 -16.54
CA THR A 200 -22.96 2.65 -16.32
C THR A 200 -23.24 3.03 -14.86
N GLU A 201 -22.72 2.26 -13.90
CA GLU A 201 -22.91 2.58 -12.48
C GLU A 201 -22.22 3.89 -12.09
N LEU A 202 -20.96 4.08 -12.51
CA LEU A 202 -20.21 5.30 -12.20
C LEU A 202 -20.90 6.55 -12.76
N ASN A 203 -21.35 6.51 -14.01
CA ASN A 203 -22.00 7.66 -14.66
C ASN A 203 -23.33 8.00 -13.97
N GLN A 204 -24.10 6.99 -13.54
CA GLN A 204 -25.33 7.23 -12.79
C GLN A 204 -25.03 7.94 -11.45
N ILE A 205 -24.07 7.42 -10.68
CA ILE A 205 -23.66 8.01 -9.40
C ILE A 205 -23.17 9.45 -9.60
N VAL A 206 -22.29 9.67 -10.58
CA VAL A 206 -21.73 11.00 -10.88
C VAL A 206 -22.82 11.97 -11.31
N SER A 207 -23.77 11.54 -12.15
CA SER A 207 -24.91 12.35 -12.57
C SER A 207 -25.76 12.79 -11.38
N ASP A 208 -26.08 11.88 -10.47
CA ASP A 208 -26.90 12.21 -9.30
C ASP A 208 -26.15 13.14 -8.33
N MET A 209 -24.86 12.89 -8.11
CA MET A 209 -24.00 13.79 -7.32
C MET A 209 -23.88 15.19 -7.92
N LYS A 210 -23.90 15.32 -9.25
CA LYS A 210 -23.89 16.63 -9.91
C LYS A 210 -25.20 17.41 -9.70
N LYS A 211 -26.34 16.72 -9.62
CA LYS A 211 -27.63 17.35 -9.31
C LYS A 211 -27.66 17.88 -7.87
N GLU A 212 -27.08 17.13 -6.94
CA GLU A 212 -26.97 17.50 -5.52
C GLU A 212 -25.90 18.59 -5.29
N GLY A 213 -24.82 18.54 -6.06
CA GLY A 213 -23.64 19.38 -5.90
C GLY A 213 -22.73 18.93 -4.75
N LEU A 214 -21.42 19.12 -4.91
CA LEU A 214 -20.47 18.93 -3.81
C LEU A 214 -20.41 20.18 -2.92
N SER A 215 -20.45 19.98 -1.59
CA SER A 215 -20.22 21.06 -0.62
C SER A 215 -18.82 21.65 -0.78
N GLN A 216 -18.64 22.92 -0.43
CA GLN A 216 -17.33 23.58 -0.52
C GLN A 216 -16.28 22.90 0.37
N GLU A 217 -16.68 22.43 1.55
CA GLU A 217 -15.82 21.65 2.44
C GLU A 217 -15.34 20.36 1.74
N ARG A 218 -16.24 19.63 1.07
CA ARG A 218 -15.88 18.41 0.35
C ARG A 218 -14.94 18.70 -0.81
N LYS A 219 -15.19 19.76 -1.59
CA LYS A 219 -14.30 20.20 -2.68
C LYS A 219 -12.90 20.54 -2.16
N ASN A 220 -12.81 21.30 -1.07
CA ASN A 220 -11.52 21.64 -0.45
C ASN A 220 -10.78 20.40 0.03
N LYS A 221 -11.48 19.45 0.66
CA LYS A 221 -10.91 18.16 1.06
C LYS A 221 -10.39 17.35 -0.13
N LEU A 222 -11.12 17.34 -1.25
CA LEU A 222 -10.72 16.64 -2.47
C LEU A 222 -9.48 17.28 -3.13
N ARG A 223 -9.35 18.61 -3.12
CA ARG A 223 -8.10 19.27 -3.57
C ARG A 223 -6.91 18.85 -2.71
N ASN A 224 -7.09 18.83 -1.39
CA ASN A 224 -6.02 18.56 -0.42
C ASN A 224 -5.57 17.10 -0.35
N VAL A 225 -6.37 16.12 -0.82
CA VAL A 225 -5.96 14.70 -0.87
C VAL A 225 -5.03 14.36 -2.04
N GLY A 226 -4.52 15.39 -2.74
CA GLY A 226 -3.47 15.25 -3.75
C GLY A 226 -3.99 15.09 -5.17
N PHE A 227 -5.22 15.52 -5.46
CA PHE A 227 -5.79 15.44 -6.80
C PHE A 227 -4.92 16.15 -7.84
N GLU A 228 -4.59 17.42 -7.57
CA GLU A 228 -3.69 18.22 -8.43
C GLU A 228 -2.25 17.71 -8.39
N PHE A 229 -1.84 17.06 -7.30
CA PHE A 229 -0.50 16.49 -7.16
C PHE A 229 -0.31 15.22 -8.01
N ASN A 230 -1.35 14.41 -8.15
CA ASN A 230 -1.32 13.14 -8.89
C ASN A 230 -1.57 13.34 -10.38
N PHE A 231 -2.39 14.34 -10.75
CA PHE A 231 -2.76 14.62 -12.13
C PHE A 231 -1.54 14.78 -13.04
N ASN A 232 -1.50 14.04 -14.15
CA ASN A 232 -0.45 14.13 -15.14
C ASN A 232 -0.83 15.12 -16.25
N PRO A 233 -0.26 16.34 -16.31
CA PRO A 233 -0.64 17.32 -17.32
C PRO A 233 -0.18 16.93 -18.74
N LYS A 234 0.77 16.00 -18.88
CA LYS A 234 1.26 15.45 -20.16
C LYS A 234 0.85 13.99 -20.35
N GLY A 235 -0.26 13.60 -19.72
CA GLY A 235 -0.69 12.21 -19.67
C GLY A 235 -1.48 11.79 -20.90
N LYS A 236 -2.64 11.14 -20.68
CA LYS A 236 -3.51 10.65 -21.77
C LYS A 236 -3.91 11.77 -22.73
N THR A 237 -4.25 12.93 -22.19
CA THR A 237 -4.44 14.18 -22.93
C THR A 237 -3.39 15.20 -22.48
N ASP A 238 -2.79 15.94 -23.42
CA ASP A 238 -1.88 17.04 -23.07
C ASP A 238 -2.68 18.29 -22.67
N TYR A 239 -2.60 18.64 -21.39
CA TYR A 239 -3.23 19.83 -20.80
C TYR A 239 -2.22 20.93 -20.46
N THR A 240 -0.96 20.83 -20.90
CA THR A 240 0.09 21.79 -20.50
C THR A 240 -0.15 23.22 -20.97
N ASN A 241 -0.93 23.38 -22.04
CA ASN A 241 -1.28 24.69 -22.59
C ASN A 241 -2.75 25.09 -22.31
N THR A 242 -3.46 24.34 -21.46
CA THR A 242 -4.86 24.63 -21.14
C THR A 242 -4.98 25.89 -20.29
N PRO A 243 -5.87 26.84 -20.64
CA PRO A 243 -6.11 28.03 -19.83
C PRO A 243 -6.47 27.69 -18.38
N LYS A 244 -5.95 28.45 -17.41
CA LYS A 244 -6.12 28.18 -15.98
C LYS A 244 -7.58 27.99 -15.54
N GLU A 245 -8.51 28.79 -16.07
CA GLU A 245 -9.93 28.69 -15.72
C GLU A 245 -10.60 27.44 -16.30
N GLU A 246 -10.16 26.99 -17.47
CA GLU A 246 -10.61 25.74 -18.06
C GLU A 246 -10.04 24.53 -17.29
N TYR A 247 -8.76 24.59 -16.93
CA TYR A 247 -8.11 23.57 -16.10
C TYR A 247 -8.81 23.40 -14.75
N LYS A 248 -9.19 24.50 -14.08
CA LYS A 248 -9.97 24.45 -12.84
C LYS A 248 -11.30 23.71 -13.02
N LYS A 249 -12.03 23.97 -14.11
CA LYS A 249 -13.29 23.29 -14.41
C LYS A 249 -13.08 21.80 -14.63
N ILE A 250 -12.04 21.41 -15.37
CA ILE A 250 -11.66 20.00 -15.55
C ILE A 250 -11.44 19.32 -14.18
N ILE A 251 -10.64 19.94 -13.32
CA ILE A 251 -10.35 19.39 -11.98
C ILE A 251 -11.63 19.29 -11.14
N GLU A 252 -12.54 20.27 -11.21
CA GLU A 252 -13.83 20.22 -10.50
C GLU A 252 -14.75 19.11 -11.01
N GLU A 253 -14.80 18.87 -12.33
CA GLU A 253 -15.56 17.78 -12.92
C GLU A 253 -15.05 16.41 -12.44
N LEU A 254 -13.73 16.26 -12.36
CA LEU A 254 -13.11 15.00 -11.93
C LEU A 254 -13.26 14.73 -10.42
N MET A 255 -13.55 15.75 -9.60
CA MET A 255 -13.90 15.54 -8.18
C MET A 255 -15.15 14.68 -8.01
N TYR A 256 -16.16 14.87 -8.87
CA TYR A 256 -17.36 14.04 -8.84
C TYR A 256 -17.04 12.59 -9.21
N VAL A 257 -16.16 12.39 -10.19
CA VAL A 257 -15.71 11.05 -10.60
C VAL A 257 -14.97 10.36 -9.45
N SER A 258 -14.04 11.06 -8.80
CA SER A 258 -13.27 10.55 -7.66
C SER A 258 -14.16 10.12 -6.50
N ASP A 259 -15.11 10.97 -6.11
CA ASP A 259 -15.99 10.70 -4.97
C ASP A 259 -17.08 9.67 -5.33
N GLY A 260 -17.59 9.71 -6.56
CA GLY A 260 -18.54 8.74 -7.08
C GLY A 260 -17.95 7.34 -7.19
N TYR A 261 -16.68 7.22 -7.58
CA TYR A 261 -15.96 5.96 -7.66
C TYR A 261 -15.88 5.22 -6.32
N LEU A 262 -15.75 5.95 -5.21
CA LEU A 262 -15.76 5.36 -3.87
C LEU A 262 -17.13 4.81 -3.45
N LYS A 263 -18.21 5.18 -4.15
CA LYS A 263 -19.58 4.73 -3.91
C LYS A 263 -19.99 3.52 -4.76
N LEU A 264 -19.14 3.06 -5.68
CA LEU A 264 -19.38 1.88 -6.50
C LEU A 264 -19.65 0.64 -5.64
N THR A 265 -20.79 -0.01 -5.88
CA THR A 265 -21.34 -1.05 -5.00
C THR A 265 -20.43 -2.26 -4.96
N LYS A 266 -20.10 -2.85 -6.13
CA LYS A 266 -19.28 -4.08 -6.16
C LYS A 266 -17.87 -3.83 -5.67
N ARG A 267 -17.30 -2.65 -5.97
CA ARG A 267 -16.00 -2.24 -5.42
C ARG A 267 -16.06 -2.17 -3.90
N LYS A 268 -17.09 -1.51 -3.35
CA LYS A 268 -17.28 -1.38 -1.91
C LYS A 268 -17.45 -2.75 -1.26
N ASP A 269 -18.22 -3.64 -1.85
CA ASP A 269 -18.42 -5.01 -1.32
C ASP A 269 -17.12 -5.82 -1.36
N PHE A 270 -16.33 -5.70 -2.44
CA PHE A 270 -15.05 -6.40 -2.55
C PHE A 270 -14.02 -5.90 -1.53
N VAL A 271 -13.86 -4.57 -1.41
CA VAL A 271 -12.85 -3.94 -0.54
C VAL A 271 -13.30 -3.94 0.92
N ARG A 272 -14.57 -3.67 1.19
CA ARG A 272 -15.12 -3.38 2.52
C ARG A 272 -16.25 -4.33 2.93
N GLY A 273 -16.31 -5.52 2.32
CA GLY A 273 -17.24 -6.57 2.71
C GLY A 273 -17.13 -6.90 4.19
N VAL A 274 -18.22 -7.40 4.78
CA VAL A 274 -18.32 -7.67 6.23
C VAL A 274 -17.29 -8.69 6.73
N ASP A 275 -16.77 -9.53 5.83
CA ASP A 275 -15.72 -10.53 6.07
C ASP A 275 -14.30 -10.03 5.73
N LYS A 276 -14.13 -8.74 5.40
CA LYS A 276 -12.86 -8.15 4.97
C LYS A 276 -12.27 -7.22 6.03
N ILE A 277 -10.95 -7.23 6.10
CA ILE A 277 -10.16 -6.27 6.87
C ILE A 277 -9.38 -5.37 5.89
N VAL A 278 -9.64 -4.07 5.92
CA VAL A 278 -8.92 -3.11 5.07
C VAL A 278 -7.60 -2.72 5.74
N LEU A 279 -6.50 -2.83 4.99
CA LEU A 279 -5.19 -2.30 5.37
C LEU A 279 -4.90 -1.05 4.54
N PHE A 280 -4.35 -0.03 5.16
CA PHE A 280 -3.93 1.18 4.43
C PHE A 280 -2.82 1.93 5.16
N SER A 281 -2.02 2.70 4.43
CA SER A 281 -0.87 3.44 4.97
C SER A 281 -1.24 4.78 5.64
N ASN A 282 -2.53 5.09 5.71
CA ASN A 282 -3.09 6.31 6.25
C ASN A 282 -4.41 6.00 6.96
N LYS A 283 -4.80 6.87 7.90
CA LYS A 283 -6.09 6.75 8.58
C LYS A 283 -7.23 7.02 7.59
N ILE A 284 -8.00 5.99 7.30
CA ILE A 284 -9.27 6.06 6.56
C ILE A 284 -10.34 5.29 7.35
N PRO A 285 -11.64 5.58 7.16
CA PRO A 285 -12.69 4.86 7.86
C PRO A 285 -12.62 3.35 7.61
N ASN A 286 -12.96 2.54 8.62
CA ASN A 286 -13.04 1.08 8.56
C ASN A 286 -11.76 0.42 8.00
N ALA A 287 -10.60 0.87 8.45
CA ALA A 287 -9.30 0.33 8.04
C ALA A 287 -8.29 0.35 9.18
N ILE A 288 -7.34 -0.57 9.15
CA ILE A 288 -6.18 -0.56 10.04
C ILE A 288 -5.07 0.28 9.36
N ASP A 289 -4.74 1.41 9.98
CA ASP A 289 -3.61 2.27 9.58
C ASP A 289 -2.28 1.61 9.98
N ILE A 290 -1.69 0.88 9.05
CA ILE A 290 -0.36 0.30 9.17
C ILE A 290 0.66 1.20 8.44
N GLY A 291 1.95 1.08 8.75
CA GLY A 291 2.96 1.72 7.89
C GLY A 291 2.98 1.13 6.48
N SER A 292 3.59 1.83 5.52
CA SER A 292 4.05 1.19 4.28
C SER A 292 5.36 0.43 4.53
N THR A 293 6.13 0.91 5.51
CA THR A 293 7.26 0.21 6.13
C THR A 293 7.26 0.47 7.64
N SER A 294 8.25 -0.05 8.37
CA SER A 294 8.40 0.26 9.80
C SER A 294 8.67 1.74 10.06
N VAL A 295 9.23 2.48 9.09
CA VAL A 295 9.69 3.88 9.25
C VAL A 295 8.99 4.87 8.31
N SER A 296 8.11 4.41 7.42
CA SER A 296 7.40 5.25 6.45
C SER A 296 5.89 4.99 6.41
N LYS A 297 5.13 6.05 6.14
CA LYS A 297 3.69 6.04 5.81
C LYS A 297 3.42 6.53 4.37
N ALA A 298 4.46 6.83 3.60
CA ALA A 298 4.28 7.31 2.23
C ALA A 298 3.61 6.21 1.39
N LYS A 299 2.64 6.60 0.56
CA LYS A 299 1.99 5.70 -0.39
C LYS A 299 3.04 5.15 -1.36
N PHE A 300 3.18 3.83 -1.43
CA PHE A 300 4.26 3.19 -2.20
C PHE A 300 4.21 3.50 -3.69
N TRP A 301 2.99 3.54 -4.25
CA TRP A 301 2.71 3.82 -5.65
C TRP A 301 2.92 5.29 -6.01
N ALA A 302 3.03 6.17 -5.00
CA ALA A 302 3.34 7.59 -5.16
C ALA A 302 4.73 7.97 -4.64
N GLY A 303 5.62 6.99 -4.43
CA GLY A 303 6.96 7.23 -3.88
C GLY A 303 8.00 6.28 -4.45
N ILE A 304 9.21 6.37 -3.92
CA ILE A 304 10.37 5.56 -4.33
C ILE A 304 10.89 4.81 -3.11
N GLY A 305 11.18 3.53 -3.28
CA GLY A 305 11.82 2.71 -2.25
C GLY A 305 13.31 3.02 -2.14
N ILE A 306 13.78 3.31 -0.93
CA ILE A 306 15.17 3.61 -0.61
C ILE A 306 15.59 2.85 0.64
N ILE A 307 16.89 2.66 0.82
CA ILE A 307 17.47 2.11 2.04
C ILE A 307 18.15 3.21 2.84
N GLU A 308 17.80 3.31 4.11
CA GLU A 308 18.58 4.04 5.09
C GLU A 308 19.56 3.04 5.74
N GLN A 309 20.85 3.33 5.64
CA GLN A 309 21.90 2.58 6.33
C GLN A 309 22.38 3.39 7.54
N ASP A 310 22.37 2.75 8.70
CA ASP A 310 22.84 3.31 9.97
C ASP A 310 23.74 2.28 10.66
N CYS A 311 25.05 2.53 10.60
CA CYS A 311 26.09 1.56 10.95
C CYS A 311 25.83 0.22 10.22
N ASP A 312 25.64 -0.90 10.93
CA ASP A 312 25.38 -2.23 10.33
C ASP A 312 23.90 -2.59 10.18
N LYS A 313 23.00 -1.59 10.19
CA LYS A 313 21.54 -1.78 10.11
C LYS A 313 20.96 -1.11 8.88
N TYR A 314 19.99 -1.79 8.25
CA TYR A 314 19.22 -1.29 7.13
C TYR A 314 17.77 -1.03 7.50
N PHE A 315 17.21 0.06 6.98
CA PHE A 315 15.82 0.42 7.14
C PHE A 315 15.19 0.75 5.79
N GLU A 316 14.06 0.11 5.54
CA GLU A 316 13.25 0.30 4.32
C GLU A 316 12.44 1.59 4.44
N ARG A 317 12.64 2.56 3.55
CA ARG A 317 11.83 3.78 3.51
C ARG A 317 11.25 3.97 2.12
N ILE A 318 10.05 4.54 2.11
CA ILE A 318 9.44 5.10 0.90
C ILE A 318 9.50 6.62 1.03
N MET A 319 10.12 7.28 0.05
CA MET A 319 10.18 8.74 -0.07
C MET A 319 9.13 9.25 -1.05
N SER A 320 8.49 10.38 -0.72
CA SER A 320 7.66 11.11 -1.68
C SER A 320 8.53 11.75 -2.77
N PRO A 321 7.96 12.18 -3.92
CA PRO A 321 8.72 12.83 -4.99
C PRO A 321 9.47 14.07 -4.49
N THR A 322 8.81 14.89 -3.66
CA THR A 322 9.43 16.08 -3.06
C THR A 322 10.59 15.71 -2.12
N GLN A 323 10.44 14.64 -1.32
CA GLN A 323 11.53 14.16 -0.46
C GLN A 323 12.70 13.62 -1.29
N TRP A 324 12.40 12.89 -2.36
CA TRP A 324 13.41 12.38 -3.28
C TRP A 324 14.17 13.51 -3.97
N ASP A 325 13.48 14.49 -4.56
CA ASP A 325 14.11 15.59 -5.27
C ASP A 325 15.05 16.42 -4.38
N LYS A 326 14.70 16.59 -3.10
CA LYS A 326 15.53 17.29 -2.12
C LYS A 326 16.78 16.51 -1.70
N ASN A 327 16.78 15.18 -1.82
CA ASN A 327 17.81 14.33 -1.20
C ASN A 327 18.59 13.45 -2.19
N LYS A 328 18.10 13.23 -3.41
CA LYS A 328 18.67 12.27 -4.39
C LYS A 328 20.16 12.44 -4.67
N GLN A 329 20.69 13.67 -4.56
CA GLN A 329 22.12 13.97 -4.71
C GLN A 329 23.01 13.31 -3.63
N LYS A 330 22.43 12.88 -2.51
CA LYS A 330 23.12 12.16 -1.43
C LYS A 330 23.04 10.64 -1.60
N ALA A 331 22.23 10.16 -2.54
CA ALA A 331 22.04 8.73 -2.74
C ALA A 331 23.30 8.10 -3.33
N THR A 332 23.72 7.00 -2.73
CA THR A 332 24.61 6.04 -3.39
C THR A 332 23.75 4.93 -4.00
N TYR A 333 24.24 4.27 -5.04
CA TYR A 333 23.50 3.19 -5.70
C TYR A 333 24.27 1.89 -5.52
N VAL A 334 23.55 0.85 -5.11
CA VAL A 334 24.08 -0.50 -4.99
C VAL A 334 23.41 -1.37 -6.04
N ASP A 335 24.21 -1.98 -6.91
CA ASP A 335 23.72 -2.92 -7.91
C ASP A 335 23.27 -4.22 -7.23
N LEU A 336 22.14 -4.75 -7.68
CA LEU A 336 21.51 -5.94 -7.14
C LEU A 336 20.98 -6.82 -8.27
N ASP A 337 21.17 -8.12 -8.10
CA ASP A 337 20.59 -9.15 -8.96
C ASP A 337 19.74 -10.08 -8.10
N LEU A 338 18.66 -9.54 -7.54
CA LEU A 338 17.76 -10.25 -6.64
C LEU A 338 16.38 -10.50 -7.27
N ILE A 339 15.86 -9.53 -8.03
CA ILE A 339 14.52 -9.54 -8.60
C ILE A 339 14.64 -9.01 -10.03
N LYS A 340 13.91 -9.63 -10.96
CA LYS A 340 13.85 -9.18 -12.34
C LYS A 340 13.08 -7.86 -12.45
N GLY A 341 13.50 -7.01 -13.38
CA GLY A 341 12.81 -5.76 -13.71
C GLY A 341 13.78 -4.58 -13.79
N THR A 342 13.42 -3.57 -14.59
CA THR A 342 14.31 -2.46 -14.91
C THR A 342 14.69 -1.66 -13.67
N ASN A 343 13.71 -1.40 -12.79
CA ASN A 343 13.87 -0.60 -11.58
C ASN A 343 14.48 -1.36 -10.38
N PHE A 344 14.78 -2.66 -10.52
CA PHE A 344 15.38 -3.48 -9.45
C PHE A 344 16.88 -3.71 -9.62
N LYS A 345 17.48 -3.26 -10.74
CA LYS A 345 18.91 -3.45 -11.03
C LYS A 345 19.83 -2.76 -10.02
N ASN A 346 19.39 -1.65 -9.46
CA ASN A 346 20.07 -0.96 -8.38
C ASN A 346 19.07 -0.42 -7.37
N ILE A 347 19.54 -0.20 -6.15
CA ILE A 347 18.76 0.42 -5.08
C ILE A 347 19.48 1.67 -4.55
N PRO A 348 18.77 2.79 -4.37
CA PRO A 348 19.32 3.96 -3.70
C PRO A 348 19.50 3.71 -2.20
N VAL A 349 20.71 3.97 -1.71
CA VAL A 349 21.13 3.82 -0.32
C VAL A 349 21.63 5.16 0.21
N PHE A 350 21.15 5.52 1.40
CA PHE A 350 21.55 6.71 2.13
C PHE A 350 22.22 6.32 3.43
N ASN A 351 23.44 6.81 3.67
CA ASN A 351 24.19 6.57 4.91
C ASN A 351 23.73 7.50 6.05
N GLU A 352 22.42 7.71 6.16
CA GLU A 352 21.78 8.51 7.22
C GLU A 352 20.33 8.06 7.45
N ARG A 353 19.80 8.34 8.64
CA ARG A 353 18.38 8.17 8.97
C ARG A 353 17.64 9.48 8.72
N PHE A 354 16.54 9.43 7.96
CA PHE A 354 15.66 10.57 7.78
C PHE A 354 14.58 10.63 8.85
N ASN A 355 14.28 11.85 9.31
CA ASN A 355 13.11 12.13 10.14
C ASN A 355 12.20 13.14 9.44
N PHE A 356 11.33 12.65 8.56
CA PHE A 356 10.34 13.46 7.86
C PHE A 356 9.04 13.66 8.65
N LEU A 357 8.96 13.16 9.89
CA LEU A 357 7.77 13.33 10.75
C LEU A 357 7.77 14.68 11.48
N ALA A 358 8.79 15.53 11.26
CA ALA A 358 8.99 16.82 11.92
C ALA A 358 8.81 18.03 10.98
N GLU A 359 8.47 17.83 9.71
CA GLU A 359 8.17 18.90 8.75
C GLU A 359 6.65 19.09 8.56
#